data_AF-G5J298-F1
#
_entry.id   AF-G5J298-F1
#
_cell.length_a   1.000
_cell.length_b   1.000
_cell.length_c   1.000
_cell.angle_alpha   90.00
_cell.angle_beta   90.00
_cell.angle_gamma   90.00
#
_symmetry.space_group_name_H-M   'P 1'
#
loop_
_entity.id
_entity.type
_entity.pdbx_description
1 polymer ?
#
loop_
_entity_poly.entity_id
_entity_poly.type
_entity_poly.pdbx_seq_one_letter_code
_entity_poly.pdbx_strand_id
1 'polypeptide(L)' 'MPTYNGTNGNDRFNANRTAKNRLRKWRMYGKDGNDILSGGRKNDSLYGGSGNDRLYGVSGNDSLYGGSGDDRLYGG' A
#
# COMPACT_ATOMS: atom_id res chain seq x y z
N MET A 1 10.61 3.68 -10.01
CA MET A 1 9.93 3.47 -8.71
C MET A 1 9.56 1.99 -8.65
N PRO A 2 9.92 1.24 -7.60
CA PRO A 2 9.50 -0.15 -7.45
C PRO A 2 7.99 -0.28 -7.40
N THR A 3 7.49 -1.35 -8.02
CA THR A 3 6.06 -1.69 -8.01
C THR A 3 5.85 -3.02 -7.31
N TYR A 4 4.87 -3.07 -6.40
CA TYR A 4 4.29 -4.30 -5.91
C TYR A 4 2.94 -4.52 -6.60
N ASN A 5 2.73 -5.71 -7.15
CA ASN A 5 1.46 -6.12 -7.72
C ASN A 5 0.99 -7.35 -6.93
N GLY A 6 -0.10 -7.20 -6.21
CA GLY A 6 -0.82 -8.29 -5.56
C GLY A 6 -1.50 -9.23 -6.55
N THR A 7 -2.28 -10.11 -5.98
CA THR A 7 -3.11 -11.14 -6.60
C THR A 7 -4.59 -10.77 -6.42
N ASN A 8 -5.51 -11.65 -6.81
CA ASN A 8 -6.94 -11.41 -6.55
C ASN A 8 -7.38 -11.96 -5.18
N GLY A 9 -6.44 -12.22 -4.28
CA GLY A 9 -6.71 -12.69 -2.93
C GLY A 9 -5.97 -11.82 -1.93
N ASN A 10 -6.25 -12.05 -0.64
CA ASN A 10 -5.74 -11.20 0.44
C ASN A 10 -4.20 -11.18 0.49
N ASP A 11 -3.62 -10.02 0.18
CA ASP A 11 -2.20 -9.79 0.09
C ASP A 11 -1.66 -9.00 1.28
N ARG A 12 -0.36 -9.19 1.55
CA ARG A 12 0.36 -8.45 2.59
C ARG A 12 1.71 -7.98 2.09
N PHE A 13 1.86 -6.67 1.96
CA PHE A 13 3.14 -6.05 1.60
C PHE A 13 3.55 -4.99 2.62
N ASN A 14 4.84 -5.01 2.97
CA ASN A 14 5.42 -4.04 3.89
C ASN A 14 6.80 -3.58 3.39
N ALA A 15 6.87 -2.32 2.94
CA ALA A 15 8.09 -1.69 2.48
C ALA A 15 9.09 -1.37 3.61
N ASN A 16 8.68 -1.42 4.89
CA ASN A 16 9.55 -1.13 6.03
C ASN A 16 10.47 -2.30 6.44
N ARG A 17 10.42 -3.44 5.73
CA ARG A 17 11.22 -4.64 6.06
C ARG A 17 12.74 -4.46 5.94
N THR A 18 13.23 -3.53 5.12
CA THR A 18 14.67 -3.27 4.98
C THR A 18 14.97 -1.78 4.92
N ALA A 19 16.20 -1.40 5.30
CA ALA A 19 16.65 -0.01 5.22
C ALA A 19 16.60 0.56 3.80
N LYS A 20 16.86 -0.27 2.78
CA LYS A 20 16.75 0.14 1.37
C LYS A 20 15.30 0.32 0.93
N ASN A 21 14.39 -0.55 1.38
CA ASN A 21 12.99 -0.50 0.95
C ASN A 21 12.24 0.69 1.56
N ARG A 22 12.50 1.06 2.82
CA ARG A 22 11.84 2.21 3.46
C ARG A 22 12.25 3.57 2.89
N LEU A 23 13.32 3.64 2.07
CA LEU A 23 13.82 4.89 1.48
C LEU A 23 13.43 5.04 0.00
N ARG A 24 12.63 4.11 -0.52
CA ARG A 24 12.16 4.11 -1.90
C ARG A 24 10.72 4.61 -1.96
N LYS A 25 10.40 5.29 -3.06
CA LYS A 25 9.02 5.56 -3.45
C LYS A 25 8.41 4.30 -4.08
N TRP A 26 7.31 3.82 -3.52
CA TRP A 26 6.58 2.62 -3.91
C TRP A 26 5.31 2.95 -4.68
N ARG A 27 4.98 2.06 -5.60
CA ARG A 27 3.66 1.93 -6.20
C ARG A 27 3.13 0.56 -5.85
N MET A 28 1.99 0.45 -5.19
CA MET A 28 1.44 -0.82 -4.71
C MET A 28 0.01 -0.97 -5.21
N TYR A 29 -0.30 -2.15 -5.75
CA TYR A 29 -1.64 -2.53 -6.18
C TYR A 29 -2.04 -3.78 -5.43
N GLY A 30 -3.10 -3.72 -4.62
CA GLY A 30 -3.70 -4.86 -3.94
C GLY A 30 -4.46 -5.75 -4.91
N LYS A 31 -5.35 -5.13 -5.70
CA LYS A 31 -6.33 -5.73 -6.62
C LYS A 31 -7.56 -6.23 -5.85
N ASP A 32 -7.94 -7.49 -5.97
CA ASP A 32 -9.11 -8.01 -5.27
C ASP A 32 -8.66 -8.68 -3.96
N GLY A 33 -9.48 -8.62 -2.92
CA GLY A 33 -9.17 -9.18 -1.61
C GLY A 33 -9.14 -8.11 -0.53
N ASN A 34 -8.98 -8.56 0.71
CA ASN A 34 -8.79 -7.69 1.86
C ASN A 34 -7.30 -7.56 2.14
N ASP A 35 -6.68 -6.52 1.61
CA ASP A 35 -5.24 -6.37 1.57
C ASP A 35 -4.67 -5.56 2.73
N ILE A 36 -3.39 -5.77 3.01
CA ILE A 36 -2.63 -4.95 3.95
C ILE A 36 -1.36 -4.48 3.25
N LEU A 37 -1.36 -3.20 2.86
CA LEU A 37 -0.24 -2.58 2.14
C LEU A 37 0.36 -1.46 3.00
N SER A 38 1.68 -1.51 3.21
CA SER A 38 2.41 -0.49 3.95
C SER A 38 3.58 0.06 3.14
N GLY A 39 3.51 1.36 2.88
CA GLY A 39 4.55 2.19 2.28
C GLY A 39 5.82 2.31 3.13
N GLY A 40 6.83 2.95 2.56
CA GLY A 40 8.06 3.38 3.20
C GLY A 40 7.95 4.81 3.73
N ARG A 41 9.10 5.47 3.90
CA ARG A 41 9.22 6.83 4.42
C ARG A 41 9.29 7.89 3.31
N LYS A 42 8.90 7.54 2.10
CA LYS A 42 8.91 8.41 0.93
C LYS A 42 7.49 8.48 0.39
N ASN A 43 7.26 9.44 -0.48
CA ASN A 43 5.95 9.71 -1.08
C ASN A 43 5.48 8.53 -1.93
N ASP A 44 4.63 7.67 -1.38
CA ASP A 44 4.20 6.43 -2.00
C ASP A 44 2.83 6.55 -2.69
N SER A 45 2.47 5.54 -3.48
CA SER A 45 1.16 5.42 -4.11
C SER A 45 0.62 4.02 -3.87
N LEU A 46 -0.41 3.90 -3.04
CA LEU A 46 -1.03 2.63 -2.66
C LEU A 46 -2.46 2.62 -3.20
N TYR A 47 -2.79 1.54 -3.91
CA TYR A 47 -4.11 1.26 -4.47
C TYR A 47 -4.58 -0.06 -3.87
N GLY A 48 -5.65 -0.05 -3.09
CA GLY A 48 -6.27 -1.23 -2.49
C GLY A 48 -6.94 -2.08 -3.57
N GLY A 49 -8.05 -1.59 -4.09
CA GLY A 49 -8.78 -2.22 -5.19
C GLY A 49 -10.17 -2.64 -4.73
N SER A 50 -10.49 -3.93 -4.82
CA SER A 50 -11.78 -4.48 -4.42
C SER A 50 -11.63 -5.25 -3.11
N GLY A 51 -12.41 -4.91 -2.07
CA GLY A 51 -12.38 -5.57 -0.77
C GLY A 51 -12.16 -4.56 0.36
N ASN A 52 -12.00 -5.05 1.58
CA ASN A 52 -11.85 -4.21 2.77
C ASN A 52 -10.37 -4.07 3.12
N ASP A 53 -9.73 -3.02 2.59
CA ASP A 53 -8.28 -2.89 2.63
C ASP A 53 -7.78 -2.10 3.84
N ARG A 54 -6.50 -2.32 4.18
CA ARG A 54 -5.74 -1.49 5.12
C ARG A 54 -4.50 -0.95 4.45
N LEU A 55 -4.49 0.35 4.19
CA LEU A 55 -3.40 1.05 3.51
C LEU A 55 -2.69 1.99 4.49
N TYR A 56 -1.36 1.86 4.57
CA TYR A 56 -0.51 2.69 5.44
C TYR A 56 0.50 3.47 4.59
N GLY A 57 0.34 4.79 4.52
CA GLY A 57 1.31 5.69 3.85
C GLY A 57 2.62 5.82 4.62
N VAL A 58 2.54 5.78 5.96
CA VAL A 58 3.67 5.87 6.90
C VAL A 58 4.27 7.27 6.98
N SER A 59 5.16 7.68 6.08
CA SER A 59 5.73 9.03 6.15
C SER A 59 6.01 9.55 4.76
N GLY A 60 5.70 10.82 4.55
CA GLY A 60 5.83 11.47 3.26
C GLY A 60 4.46 11.89 2.73
N ASN A 61 4.47 12.49 1.54
CA ASN A 61 3.24 12.91 0.89
C ASN A 61 2.71 11.76 0.04
N ASP A 62 1.90 10.91 0.68
CA ASP A 62 1.42 9.67 0.08
C ASP A 62 0.09 9.86 -0.66
N SER A 63 -0.14 9.02 -1.66
CA SER A 63 -1.44 8.87 -2.32
C SER A 63 -2.01 7.52 -1.97
N LEU A 64 -3.10 7.49 -1.20
CA LEU A 64 -3.79 6.27 -0.79
C LEU A 64 -5.15 6.24 -1.47
N TYR A 65 -5.43 5.17 -2.21
CA TYR A 65 -6.71 4.94 -2.85
C TYR A 65 -7.24 3.58 -2.38
N GLY A 66 -8.30 3.60 -1.57
CA GLY A 66 -8.93 2.37 -1.04
C GLY A 66 -9.56 1.56 -2.16
N GLY A 67 -10.49 2.16 -2.89
CA GLY A 67 -11.21 1.51 -3.98
C GLY A 67 -12.63 1.20 -3.54
N SER A 68 -13.09 -0.01 -3.81
CA SER A 68 -14.42 -0.47 -3.41
C SER A 68 -14.35 -1.36 -2.19
N GLY A 69 -15.21 -1.12 -1.20
CA GLY A 69 -15.24 -1.83 0.07
C GLY A 69 -15.05 -0.88 1.25
N ASP A 70 -15.02 -1.45 2.46
CA ASP A 70 -14.86 -0.71 3.72
C ASP A 70 -13.38 -0.59 4.08
N ASP A 71 -12.73 0.41 3.49
CA ASP A 71 -11.29 0.60 3.60
C ASP A 71 -10.87 1.41 4.82
N ARG A 72 -9.66 1.12 5.32
CA ARG A 72 -8.97 1.95 6.32
C ARG A 72 -7.68 2.50 5.76
N LEU A 73 -7.65 3.81 5.58
CA LEU A 73 -6.51 4.53 5.04
C LEU A 73 -5.85 5.33 6.16
N TYR A 74 -4.60 4.99 6.45
CA TYR A 74 -3.79 5.68 7.43
C TYR A 74 -2.75 6.52 6.69
N GLY A 75 -3.04 7.82 6.59
CA GLY A 75 -2.10 8.81 6.08
C GLY A 75 -0.85 8.95 6.96
N GLY A 76 0.23 9.45 6.37
CA GLY A 76 1.50 9.78 7.03
C GLY A 76 1.63 11.25 7.39
#